data_AF-A0A1G8LP25-F1
#
_entry.id   AF-A0A1G8LP25-F1
#
_cell.length_a   1.000
_cell.length_b   1.000
_cell.length_c   1.000
_cell.angle_alpha   90.00
_cell.angle_beta   90.00
_cell.angle_gamma   90.00
#
_symmetry.space_group_name_H-M   'P 1'
#
loop_
_entity.id
_entity.type
_entity.pdbx_description
1 polymer ?
#
loop_
_entity_poly.entity_id
_entity_poly.type
_entity_poly.pdbx_seq_one_letter_code
_entity_poly.pdbx_strand_id
1 'polypeptide(L)'
;MYFITALTGLDESSNTRCFGYYPTREEALLAVLENRCDLNEGIYNNIVVERIDKGIHSITEEETWFQWLQTGKYLGEGNWHQISKPPETDHITNYAIG
;
A
#
# COMPACT_ATOMS: atom_id res chain seq x y z
N MET A 1 -2.82 14.45 0.18
CA MET A 1 -2.19 13.66 1.27
C MET A 1 -1.81 12.31 0.69
N TYR A 2 -0.84 11.61 1.29
CA TYR A 2 -0.37 10.30 0.80
C TYR A 2 -0.81 9.20 1.75
N PHE A 3 -1.87 8.48 1.38
CA PHE A 3 -2.45 7.40 2.15
C PHE A 3 -1.72 6.09 1.89
N ILE A 4 -1.54 5.28 2.92
CA ILE A 4 -0.89 3.96 2.85
C ILE A 4 -1.95 2.91 3.11
N THR A 5 -2.25 2.11 2.09
CA THR A 5 -3.22 1.01 2.18
C THR A 5 -2.52 -0.30 1.89
N ALA A 6 -2.66 -1.28 2.77
CA ALA A 6 -2.12 -2.62 2.57
C ALA A 6 -3.22 -3.59 2.10
N LEU A 7 -2.80 -4.59 1.34
CA LEU A 7 -3.66 -5.56 0.68
C LEU A 7 -3.12 -6.98 0.91
N THR A 8 -4.00 -7.94 1.20
CA THR A 8 -3.60 -9.35 1.37
C THR A 8 -3.31 -10.03 0.04
N GLY A 9 -3.86 -9.51 -1.07
CA GLY A 9 -3.62 -9.97 -2.43
C GLY A 9 -4.03 -8.93 -3.48
N LEU A 10 -4.14 -9.35 -4.73
CA LEU A 10 -4.49 -8.48 -5.88
C LEU A 10 -5.81 -8.86 -6.57
N ASP A 11 -6.50 -9.88 -6.06
CA ASP A 11 -7.79 -10.33 -6.57
C ASP A 11 -8.98 -9.74 -5.77
N GLU A 12 -10.20 -10.04 -6.20
CA GLU A 12 -11.45 -9.56 -5.59
C GLU A 12 -11.65 -10.01 -4.13
N SER A 13 -10.95 -11.06 -3.68
CA SER A 13 -10.99 -11.55 -2.30
C SER A 13 -9.99 -10.84 -1.38
N SER A 14 -9.18 -9.93 -1.93
CA SER A 14 -8.19 -9.17 -1.18
C SER A 14 -8.83 -8.34 -0.08
N ASN A 15 -8.36 -8.53 1.15
CA ASN A 15 -8.70 -7.62 2.23
C ASN A 15 -7.78 -6.41 2.16
N THR A 16 -8.38 -5.23 2.28
CA THR A 16 -7.65 -3.96 2.31
C THR A 16 -7.72 -3.32 3.68
N ARG A 17 -6.66 -2.61 4.07
CA ARG A 17 -6.64 -1.82 5.31
C ARG A 17 -5.84 -0.54 5.08
N CYS A 18 -6.50 0.61 5.25
CA CYS A 18 -5.82 1.89 5.32
C CYS A 18 -5.12 2.00 6.68
N PHE A 19 -3.79 2.09 6.67
CA PHE A 19 -2.97 2.21 7.89
C PHE A 19 -2.86 3.66 8.36
N GLY A 20 -2.99 4.62 7.45
CA GLY A 20 -2.88 6.04 7.76
C GLY A 20 -2.41 6.84 6.55
N TYR A 21 -1.89 8.03 6.80
CA TYR A 21 -1.38 8.92 5.75
C TYR A 21 -0.25 9.80 6.26
N TYR A 22 0.55 10.31 5.31
CA TYR A 22 1.51 11.38 5.54
C TYR A 22 1.19 12.61 4.68
N PRO A 23 1.65 13.81 5.09
CA PRO A 23 1.51 15.02 4.28
C PRO A 23 2.29 14.95 2.96
N THR A 24 3.46 14.32 2.95
CA THR A 24 4.36 14.27 1.79
C THR A 24 4.57 12.87 1.23
N ARG A 25 4.96 12.79 -0.04
CA ARG A 25 5.22 11.53 -0.74
C ARG A 25 6.40 10.83 -0.09
N GLU A 26 7.48 11.57 0.13
CA GLU A 26 8.75 11.09 0.64
C GLU A 26 8.58 10.41 2.01
N GLU A 27 7.80 11.01 2.91
CA GLU A 27 7.49 10.43 4.22
C GLU A 27 6.71 9.12 4.11
N ALA A 28 5.69 9.07 3.23
CA ALA A 28 4.90 7.86 3.03
C ALA A 28 5.73 6.72 2.43
N LEU A 29 6.54 7.01 1.40
CA LEU A 29 7.40 5.99 0.79
C LEU A 29 8.47 5.50 1.78
N LEU A 30 9.06 6.41 2.56
CA LEU A 30 10.03 6.03 3.59
C LEU A 30 9.39 5.15 4.66
N ALA A 31 8.16 5.46 5.09
CA ALA A 31 7.43 4.65 6.06
C ALA A 31 7.16 3.23 5.55
N VAL A 32 6.84 3.07 4.26
CA VAL A 32 6.69 1.76 3.62
C VAL A 32 8.02 1.03 3.59
N LEU A 33 9.09 1.66 3.07
CA LEU A 33 10.40 1.02 2.94
C LEU A 33 11.00 0.57 4.28
N GLU A 34 10.74 1.32 5.36
CA GLU A 34 11.16 0.97 6.72
C GLU A 34 10.24 -0.06 7.42
N ASN A 35 9.18 -0.52 6.75
CA ASN A 35 8.12 -1.36 7.33
C ASN A 35 7.61 -0.81 8.69
N ARG A 36 7.41 0.51 8.78
CA ARG A 36 7.06 1.17 10.06
C ARG A 36 5.79 0.58 10.65
N CYS A 37 5.76 0.39 11.96
CA CYS A 37 4.61 -0.21 12.66
C CYS A 37 4.23 -1.61 12.14
N ASP A 38 5.18 -2.32 11.52
CA ASP A 38 4.98 -3.65 10.94
C ASP A 38 3.87 -3.70 9.88
N LEU A 39 3.97 -2.86 8.85
CA LEU A 39 2.97 -2.79 7.76
C LEU A 39 2.68 -4.12 7.06
N ASN A 40 3.62 -5.07 7.05
CA ASN A 40 3.36 -6.43 6.54
C ASN A 40 2.36 -7.19 7.41
N GLU A 41 2.38 -7.01 8.73
CA GLU A 41 1.61 -7.75 9.74
C GLU A 41 1.61 -9.29 9.52
N GLY A 42 2.57 -9.82 8.76
CA GLY A 42 2.61 -11.23 8.32
C GLY A 42 1.52 -11.64 7.33
N ILE A 43 0.62 -10.75 6.90
CA ILE A 43 -0.58 -11.08 6.10
C ILE A 43 -0.75 -10.20 4.86
N TYR A 44 -0.17 -9.00 4.84
CA TYR A 44 -0.28 -8.09 3.71
C TYR A 44 0.90 -8.26 2.76
N ASN A 45 0.60 -8.60 1.51
CA ASN A 45 1.61 -8.88 0.49
C ASN A 45 1.88 -7.67 -0.42
N ASN A 46 0.96 -6.71 -0.43
CA ASN A 46 1.00 -5.55 -1.31
C ASN A 46 0.66 -4.29 -0.51
N ILE A 47 1.27 -3.18 -0.91
CA ILE A 47 0.89 -1.85 -0.44
C ILE A 47 0.70 -0.94 -1.65
N VAL A 48 -0.30 -0.10 -1.57
CA VAL A 48 -0.48 1.05 -2.47
C VAL A 48 -0.40 2.33 -1.66
N VAL A 49 0.43 3.26 -2.13
CA VAL A 49 0.49 4.63 -1.61
C VAL A 49 -0.26 5.52 -2.58
N GLU A 50 -1.36 6.12 -2.13
CA GLU A 50 -2.26 6.93 -2.97
C GLU A 50 -2.19 8.40 -2.59
N ARG A 51 -2.02 9.27 -3.59
CA ARG A 51 -2.24 10.71 -3.44
C ARG A 51 -3.73 11.00 -3.57
N ILE A 52 -4.35 11.38 -2.45
CA ILE A 52 -5.77 11.73 -2.40
C ILE A 52 -5.91 13.14 -1.79
N ASP A 53 -6.66 13.99 -2.48
CA ASP A 53 -6.95 15.36 -2.06
C ASP A 53 -8.14 15.43 -1.08
N LYS A 54 -8.23 16.54 -0.34
CA LYS A 54 -9.34 16.75 0.60
C LYS A 54 -10.70 16.69 -0.11
N GLY A 55 -11.68 16.04 0.49
CA GLY A 55 -13.02 15.89 -0.08
C GLY A 55 -13.65 14.56 0.32
N ILE A 56 -14.88 14.34 -0.15
CA ILE A 56 -15.63 13.09 0.03
C ILE A 56 -15.54 12.35 -1.31
N HIS A 57 -15.01 11.13 -1.30
CA HIS A 57 -14.71 10.36 -2.51
C HIS A 57 -13.83 11.12 -3.53
N SER A 58 -12.82 11.86 -3.04
CA SER A 58 -11.81 12.47 -3.91
C SER A 58 -11.05 11.39 -4.67
N ILE A 59 -10.94 11.54 -5.99
CA ILE A 59 -10.29 10.56 -6.86
C ILE A 59 -8.77 10.52 -6.58
N THR A 60 -8.18 9.32 -6.60
CA THR A 60 -6.72 9.16 -6.52
C THR A 60 -6.04 9.80 -7.74
N GLU A 61 -5.10 10.70 -7.50
CA GLU A 61 -4.36 11.40 -8.56
C GLU A 61 -3.07 10.67 -8.97
N GLU A 62 -2.43 10.02 -8.01
CA GLU A 62 -1.16 9.32 -8.18
C GLU A 62 -1.14 8.08 -7.28
N GLU A 63 -0.47 7.02 -7.72
CA GLU A 63 -0.28 5.81 -6.93
C GLU A 63 1.15 5.29 -7.05
N THR A 64 1.67 4.69 -5.98
CA THR A 64 2.95 3.97 -5.98
C THR A 64 2.76 2.62 -5.31
N TRP A 65 3.17 1.55 -5.99
CA TRP A 65 2.92 0.18 -5.56
C TRP A 65 4.16 -0.47 -4.98
N PHE A 66 3.94 -1.32 -3.98
CA PHE A 66 4.95 -2.12 -3.34
C PHE A 66 4.48 -3.57 -3.18
N GLN A 67 5.43 -4.50 -3.25
CA GLN A 67 5.24 -5.91 -2.94
C GLN A 67 6.22 -6.32 -1.85
N TRP A 68 5.74 -7.12 -0.90
CA TRP A 68 6.58 -7.71 0.12
C TRP A 68 7.39 -8.85 -0.48
N LEU A 69 8.72 -8.76 -0.39
CA LEU A 69 9.59 -9.89 -0.71
C LEU A 69 10.07 -10.52 0.59
N GLN A 70 9.60 -11.74 0.86
CA GLN A 70 10.10 -12.53 1.97
C GLN A 70 11.54 -12.96 1.67
N THR A 71 12.45 -12.62 2.58
CA THR A 71 13.88 -12.94 2.46
C THR A 71 14.33 -13.98 3.51
N GLY A 72 13.54 -14.13 4.58
CA GLY A 72 13.82 -15.06 5.67
C GLY A 72 12.91 -16.29 5.71
N LYS A 73 13.16 -17.15 6.70
CA LYS A 73 12.40 -18.40 6.88
C LYS A 73 11.07 -18.15 7.59
N TYR A 74 10.99 -17.09 8.39
CA TYR A 74 9.82 -16.78 9.21
C TYR A 74 8.95 -15.69 8.57
N LEU A 75 7.65 -15.74 8.85
CA LEU A 75 6.72 -14.67 8.48
C LEU A 75 7.18 -13.35 9.11
N GLY A 76 7.08 -12.25 8.34
CA GLY A 76 7.59 -10.93 8.74
C GLY A 76 9.08 -10.70 8.47
N GLU A 77 9.84 -11.72 8.02
CA GLU A 77 11.22 -11.54 7.58
C GLU A 77 11.29 -11.22 6.08
N GLY A 78 11.28 -9.94 5.75
CA GLY A 78 11.31 -9.47 4.38
C GLY A 78 11.43 -7.97 4.31
N ASN A 79 11.21 -7.44 3.12
CA ASN A 79 11.21 -6.01 2.89
C ASN A 79 10.32 -5.64 1.70
N TRP A 80 9.84 -4.41 1.72
CA TRP A 80 9.01 -3.86 0.65
C TRP A 80 9.86 -3.48 -0.55
N HIS A 81 9.41 -3.87 -1.74
CA HIS A 81 10.00 -3.48 -3.01
C HIS A 81 8.99 -2.72 -3.84
N GLN A 82 9.39 -1.56 -4.36
CA GLN A 82 8.56 -0.81 -5.29
C GLN A 82 8.40 -1.61 -6.59
N ILE A 83 7.17 -1.70 -7.08
CA ILE A 83 6.81 -2.37 -8.34
C ILE A 83 5.99 -1.44 -9.22
N SER A 84 5.86 -1.79 -10.50
CA SER A 84 4.84 -1.20 -11.36
C SER A 84 3.44 -1.59 -10.85
N LYS A 85 2.42 -0.78 -11.19
CA LYS A 85 1.02 -1.12 -10.94
C LYS A 85 0.72 -2.53 -11.48
N PRO A 86 0.19 -3.45 -10.66
CA PRO A 86 -0.24 -4.76 -11.14
C PRO A 86 -1.43 -4.62 -12.12
N PRO A 87 -1.40 -5.23 -13.32
CA PRO A 87 -2.48 -5.09 -14.30
C PRO A 87 -3.85 -5.57 -13.81
N GLU A 88 -3.86 -6.53 -12.88
CA GLU A 88 -5.08 -7.06 -12.28
C GLU A 88 -5.87 -5.98 -11.54
N THR A 89 -5.23 -4.88 -11.16
CA THR A 89 -5.83 -3.81 -10.38
C THR A 89 -6.29 -2.59 -11.18
N ASP A 90 -6.19 -2.62 -12.51
CA ASP A 90 -6.55 -1.50 -13.39
C ASP A 90 -8.01 -1.03 -13.27
N HIS A 91 -8.89 -1.92 -12.81
CA HIS A 91 -10.31 -1.63 -12.63
C HIS A 91 -10.67 -1.12 -11.22
N ILE A 92 -9.67 -0.93 -10.36
CA ILE A 92 -9.83 -0.51 -8.95
C ILE A 92 -9.07 0.79 -8.72
N THR A 93 -9.66 1.68 -7.92
CA THR A 93 -9.04 2.92 -7.46
C THR A 93 -9.50 3.21 -6.03
N ASN A 94 -8.95 4.23 -5.39
CA ASN A 94 -9.41 4.75 -4.10
C ASN A 94 -9.37 3.73 -2.95
N TYR A 95 -8.31 2.91 -2.88
CA TYR A 95 -8.16 1.86 -1.86
C TYR A 95 -8.26 2.38 -0.43
N ALA A 96 -7.77 3.59 -0.17
CA ALA A 96 -7.77 4.19 1.16
C ALA A 96 -9.16 4.63 1.66
N ILE A 97 -10.12 4.90 0.77
CA ILE A 97 -11.40 5.54 1.14
C ILE A 97 -12.67 4.78 0.74
N GLY A 98 -12.56 3.71 -0.06
CA GLY A 98 -13.69 2.83 -0.40
C GLY A 98 -14.56 3.36 -1.54
#